data_AF-A0A821X019-F1
#
_entry.id   AF-A0A821X019-F1
#
_cell.length_a   1.000
_cell.length_b   1.000
_cell.length_c   1.000
_cell.angle_alpha   90.00
_cell.angle_beta   90.00
_cell.angle_gamma   90.00
#
_symmetry.space_group_name_H-M   'P 1'
#
loop_
_entity.id
_entity.type
_entity.pdbx_description
1 polymer ?
#
loop_
_entity_poly.entity_id
_entity_poly.type
_entity_poly.pdbx_seq_one_letter_code
_entity_poly.pdbx_strand_id
1 'polypeptide(L)'
;MLVASKDMEPELVCVDSHGKKGRLGVLNDGFVFKCSLNLIRKILNPICPLLESLKNEWPFELAAGMNGRIWIKANTMRETIAVGNAILGAEYLSDDEIKTMCTNIASILAGHVS
;
A
#
# COMPACT_ATOMS: atom_id res chain seq x y z
N MET A 1 -17.80 -13.20 -15.57
CA MET A 1 -16.90 -13.02 -16.73
C MET A 1 -15.98 -11.87 -16.39
N LEU A 2 -14.68 -12.14 -16.32
CA LEU A 2 -13.62 -11.13 -16.28
C LEU A 2 -12.79 -11.40 -17.52
N VAL A 3 -12.74 -10.45 -18.45
CA VAL A 3 -12.08 -10.63 -19.74
C VAL A 3 -11.01 -9.57 -19.89
N ALA A 4 -9.77 -10.02 -20.09
CA ALA A 4 -8.65 -9.19 -20.49
C ALA A 4 -7.97 -9.89 -21.67
N SER A 5 -8.25 -9.42 -22.87
CA SER A 5 -7.66 -9.91 -24.11
C SER A 5 -6.94 -8.77 -24.81
N LYS A 6 -5.94 -9.08 -25.64
CA LYS A 6 -5.24 -8.08 -26.45
C LYS A 6 -6.14 -7.43 -27.50
N ASP A 7 -7.12 -8.21 -27.97
CA ASP A 7 -7.98 -7.85 -29.10
C ASP A 7 -9.36 -7.32 -28.66
N MET A 8 -9.55 -7.07 -27.36
CA MET A 8 -10.82 -6.58 -26.79
C MET A 8 -10.54 -5.58 -25.67
N GLU A 9 -11.43 -4.60 -25.50
CA GLU A 9 -11.38 -3.70 -24.36
C GLU A 9 -11.57 -4.48 -23.04
N PRO A 10 -10.75 -4.22 -22.01
CA PRO A 10 -10.83 -4.96 -20.75
C PRO A 10 -12.04 -4.52 -19.92
N GLU A 11 -12.68 -5.50 -19.28
CA GLU A 11 -13.77 -5.26 -18.34
C GLU A 11 -13.31 -5.48 -16.89
N LEU A 12 -13.75 -4.60 -15.98
CA LEU A 12 -13.46 -4.68 -14.55
C LEU A 12 -14.75 -4.76 -13.75
N VAL A 13 -14.75 -5.60 -12.72
CA VAL A 13 -15.86 -5.69 -11.75
C VAL A 13 -15.34 -5.59 -10.32
N CYS A 14 -16.19 -5.11 -9.42
CA CYS A 14 -15.89 -5.02 -7.98
C CYS A 14 -16.59 -6.14 -7.19
N VAL A 15 -16.54 -7.37 -7.71
CA VAL A 15 -17.01 -8.60 -7.05
C VAL A 15 -16.00 -9.73 -7.26
N ASP A 16 -15.93 -10.64 -6.29
CA ASP A 16 -15.12 -11.85 -6.38
C ASP A 16 -15.74 -12.89 -7.32
N SER A 17 -15.05 -14.03 -7.47
CA SER A 17 -15.51 -15.15 -8.32
C SER A 17 -16.83 -15.78 -7.87
N HIS A 18 -17.27 -15.52 -6.64
CA HIS A 18 -18.54 -15.99 -6.09
C HIS A 18 -19.64 -14.92 -6.18
N GLY A 19 -19.38 -13.80 -6.84
CA GLY A 19 -20.32 -12.69 -6.99
C GLY A 19 -20.51 -11.85 -5.73
N LYS A 20 -19.64 -11.99 -4.72
CA LYS A 20 -19.68 -11.18 -3.49
C LYS A 20 -18.74 -10.00 -3.60
N LYS A 21 -19.07 -8.88 -2.96
CA LYS A 21 -18.20 -7.68 -2.92
C LYS A 21 -16.80 -7.99 -2.35
N GLY A 22 -16.69 -8.89 -1.37
CA GLY A 22 -15.42 -9.24 -0.74
C GLY A 22 -14.70 -8.00 -0.19
N ARG A 23 -13.44 -7.82 -0.57
CA ARG A 23 -12.60 -6.64 -0.23
C ARG A 23 -12.57 -5.57 -1.34
N LEU A 24 -13.43 -5.69 -2.35
CA LEU A 24 -13.48 -4.76 -3.48
C LEU A 24 -14.51 -3.66 -3.25
N GLY A 25 -14.37 -2.54 -3.94
CA GLY A 25 -15.36 -1.46 -3.91
C GLY A 25 -14.72 -0.07 -3.99
N VAL A 26 -15.55 0.94 -3.75
CA VAL A 26 -15.13 2.35 -3.72
C VAL A 26 -14.26 2.61 -2.50
N LEU A 27 -13.11 3.26 -2.72
CA LEU A 27 -12.20 3.71 -1.68
C LEU A 27 -12.44 5.20 -1.41
N ASN A 28 -12.77 5.56 -0.16
CA ASN A 28 -13.11 6.92 0.24
C ASN A 28 -12.07 7.49 1.22
N ASP A 29 -11.80 8.79 1.09
CA ASP A 29 -10.98 9.57 2.03
C ASP A 29 -9.59 8.99 2.29
N GLY A 30 -8.73 8.98 1.27
CA GLY A 30 -7.34 8.58 1.41
C GLY A 30 -6.46 9.23 0.35
N PHE A 31 -5.20 8.86 0.34
CA PHE A 31 -4.20 9.40 -0.58
C PHE A 31 -3.81 8.35 -1.62
N VAL A 32 -3.82 8.74 -2.89
CA VAL A 32 -3.38 7.90 -4.01
C VAL A 32 -2.08 8.43 -4.57
N PHE A 33 -1.08 7.56 -4.70
CA PHE A 33 0.16 7.86 -5.38
C PHE A 33 0.53 6.79 -6.40
N LYS A 34 1.43 7.16 -7.31
CA LYS A 34 2.01 6.27 -8.32
C LYS A 34 3.36 5.75 -7.84
N CYS A 35 3.68 4.52 -8.19
CA CYS A 35 5.00 3.94 -7.97
C CYS A 35 5.36 2.94 -9.08
N SER A 36 6.57 2.39 -9.02
CA SER A 36 7.00 1.38 -9.98
C SER A 36 6.22 0.07 -9.80
N LEU A 37 6.05 -0.68 -10.89
CA LEU A 37 5.45 -2.03 -10.81
C LEU A 37 6.34 -2.99 -10.00
N ASN A 38 7.64 -2.72 -9.93
CA ASN A 38 8.57 -3.49 -9.11
C ASN A 38 8.26 -3.31 -7.62
N LEU A 39 8.06 -2.06 -7.18
CA LEU A 39 7.71 -1.76 -5.80
C LEU A 39 6.41 -2.45 -5.38
N ILE A 40 5.35 -2.41 -6.21
CA ILE A 40 4.09 -3.09 -5.89
C ILE A 40 4.29 -4.59 -5.71
N ARG A 41 5.04 -5.24 -6.61
CA ARG A 41 5.35 -6.67 -6.47
C ARG A 41 6.16 -6.96 -5.21
N LYS A 42 7.10 -6.08 -4.87
CA LYS A 42 7.91 -6.19 -3.66
C LYS A 42 7.05 -6.11 -2.40
N ILE A 43 6.21 -5.08 -2.25
CA ILE A 43 5.41 -4.89 -1.03
C ILE A 43 4.28 -5.92 -0.89
N LEU A 44 3.77 -6.47 -2.00
CA LEU A 44 2.75 -7.52 -2.00
C LEU A 44 3.35 -8.92 -1.81
N ASN A 45 4.68 -9.05 -1.88
CA ASN A 45 5.35 -10.31 -1.58
C ASN A 45 5.23 -10.59 -0.07
N PRO A 46 4.64 -11.74 0.35
CA PRO A 46 4.51 -12.09 1.76
C PRO A 46 5.83 -12.16 2.55
N ILE A 47 6.96 -12.29 1.84
CA ILE A 47 8.30 -12.32 2.45
C ILE A 47 8.79 -10.91 2.80
N CYS A 48 8.30 -9.87 2.10
CA CYS A 48 8.73 -8.50 2.35
C CYS A 48 8.25 -8.03 3.74
N PRO A 49 9.15 -7.56 4.62
CA PRO A 49 8.77 -7.20 5.99
C PRO A 49 8.02 -5.87 6.08
N LEU A 50 7.98 -5.07 5.01
CA LEU A 50 7.52 -3.68 5.04
C LEU A 50 6.12 -3.51 5.63
N LEU A 51 5.12 -4.25 5.13
CA LEU A 51 3.74 -4.08 5.59
C LEU A 51 3.56 -4.54 7.03
N GLU A 52 4.27 -5.59 7.45
CA GLU A 52 4.24 -6.06 8.84
C GLU A 52 4.93 -5.07 9.78
N SER A 53 6.07 -4.50 9.38
CA SER A 53 6.75 -3.45 10.14
C SER A 53 5.88 -2.21 10.29
N LEU A 54 5.23 -1.75 9.23
CA LEU A 54 4.37 -0.56 9.28
C LEU A 54 3.10 -0.78 10.13
N LYS A 55 2.49 -1.96 10.06
CA LYS A 55 1.26 -2.29 10.83
C LYS A 55 1.50 -2.25 12.34
N ASN A 56 2.71 -2.60 12.79
CA ASN A 56 3.07 -2.57 14.20
C ASN A 56 3.21 -1.14 14.74
N GLU A 57 3.50 -0.17 13.86
CA GLU A 57 3.71 1.23 14.25
C GLU A 57 2.41 2.05 14.14
N TRP A 58 1.62 1.86 13.07
CA TRP A 58 0.38 2.62 12.86
C TRP A 58 -0.77 1.77 12.33
N PRO A 59 -2.01 2.05 12.77
CA PRO A 59 -3.20 1.56 12.09
C PRO A 59 -3.39 2.31 10.76
N PHE A 60 -3.47 1.57 9.66
CA PHE A 60 -3.78 2.11 8.34
C PHE A 60 -4.51 1.10 7.46
N GLU A 61 -5.19 1.60 6.44
CA GLU A 61 -5.75 0.86 5.34
C GLU A 61 -4.88 1.08 4.09
N LEU A 62 -4.70 0.03 3.29
CA LEU A 62 -3.93 0.07 2.06
C LEU A 62 -4.60 -0.78 0.98
N ALA A 63 -4.69 -0.21 -0.23
CA ALA A 63 -5.05 -0.93 -1.44
C ALA A 63 -3.95 -0.73 -2.49
N ALA A 64 -3.26 -1.81 -2.85
CA ALA A 64 -2.23 -1.80 -3.88
C ALA A 64 -2.77 -2.39 -5.18
N GLY A 65 -2.85 -1.56 -6.22
CA GLY A 65 -3.21 -1.98 -7.57
C GLY A 65 -1.97 -2.42 -8.34
N MET A 66 -2.04 -3.58 -9.00
CA MET A 66 -0.98 -4.10 -9.88
C MET A 66 -0.66 -3.18 -11.09
N ASN A 67 -1.38 -2.08 -11.24
CA ASN A 67 -1.24 -1.05 -12.27
C ASN A 67 -0.32 0.12 -11.88
N GLY A 68 0.45 0.04 -10.79
CA GLY A 68 1.34 1.14 -10.41
C GLY A 68 0.72 2.14 -9.44
N ARG A 69 -0.46 1.86 -8.87
CA ARG A 69 -1.18 2.80 -8.00
C ARG A 69 -1.41 2.21 -6.63
N ILE A 70 -1.11 2.99 -5.61
CA ILE A 70 -1.36 2.65 -4.22
C ILE A 70 -2.29 3.70 -3.63
N TRP A 71 -3.35 3.24 -2.97
CA TRP A 71 -4.20 4.04 -2.11
C TRP A 71 -3.90 3.70 -0.65
N ILE A 72 -3.78 4.72 0.19
CA ILE A 72 -3.53 4.60 1.63
C ILE A 72 -4.41 5.55 2.44
N LYS A 73 -4.77 5.12 3.65
CA LYS A 73 -5.50 5.91 4.62
C LYS A 73 -5.08 5.53 6.04
N ALA A 74 -4.55 6.48 6.79
CA ALA A 74 -4.32 6.35 8.23
C ALA A 74 -5.25 7.29 9.00
N ASN A 75 -5.13 7.31 10.34
CA ASN A 75 -5.98 8.15 11.19
C ASN A 75 -5.75 9.64 10.95
N THR A 76 -4.50 10.03 10.68
CA THR A 76 -4.14 11.42 10.37
C THR A 76 -3.49 11.54 8.99
N MET A 77 -3.57 12.75 8.41
CA MET A 77 -2.88 13.07 7.15
C MET A 77 -1.36 12.88 7.30
N ARG A 78 -0.79 13.23 8.46
CA ARG A 78 0.65 13.09 8.73
C ARG A 78 1.09 11.63 8.70
N GLU A 79 0.36 10.74 9.37
CA GLU A 79 0.62 9.30 9.33
C GLU A 79 0.42 8.74 7.91
N THR A 80 -0.63 9.19 7.21
CA THR A 80 -0.88 8.77 5.82
C THR A 80 0.32 9.13 4.93
N ILE A 81 0.84 10.34 5.04
CA ILE A 81 2.03 10.77 4.29
C ILE A 81 3.26 9.95 4.70
N ALA A 82 3.45 9.69 6.00
CA ALA A 82 4.58 8.92 6.50
C ALA A 82 4.58 7.48 5.96
N VAL A 83 3.43 6.81 5.98
CA VAL A 83 3.25 5.47 5.39
C VAL A 83 3.53 5.48 3.88
N GLY A 84 3.02 6.48 3.15
CA GLY A 84 3.27 6.62 1.72
C GLY A 84 4.77 6.80 1.40
N ASN A 85 5.46 7.64 2.17
CA ASN A 85 6.89 7.87 2.02
C ASN A 85 7.72 6.64 2.39
N ALA A 86 7.34 5.91 3.45
CA ALA A 86 7.99 4.65 3.81
C ALA A 86 7.88 3.62 2.68
N ILE A 87 6.70 3.51 2.07
CA ILE A 87 6.49 2.61 0.93
C ILE A 87 7.40 3.01 -0.24
N LEU A 88 7.42 4.29 -0.62
CA LEU A 88 8.25 4.78 -1.72
C LEU A 88 9.74 4.59 -1.45
N GLY A 89 10.19 4.83 -0.21
CA GLY A 89 11.60 4.67 0.19
C GLY A 89 12.07 3.21 0.20
N ALA A 90 11.16 2.24 0.32
CA ALA A 90 11.50 0.83 0.45
C ALA A 90 11.98 0.15 -0.85
N GLU A 91 11.88 0.80 -2.02
CA GLU A 91 12.07 0.13 -3.32
C GLU A 91 13.42 -0.59 -3.44
N TYR A 92 14.51 0.08 -3.04
CA TYR A 92 15.87 -0.42 -3.18
C TYR A 92 16.52 -0.85 -1.86
N LEU A 93 15.77 -0.84 -0.77
CA LEU A 93 16.27 -1.25 0.55
C LEU A 93 16.22 -2.77 0.73
N SER A 94 17.20 -3.30 1.46
CA SER A 94 17.16 -4.66 2.00
C SER A 94 16.12 -4.80 3.12
N ASP A 95 15.80 -6.03 3.49
CA ASP A 95 14.79 -6.32 4.51
C ASP A 95 15.14 -5.73 5.89
N ASP A 96 16.43 -5.67 6.25
CA ASP A 96 16.87 -5.09 7.52
C ASP A 96 16.90 -3.56 7.50
N GLU A 97 17.24 -2.97 6.35
CA GLU A 97 17.12 -1.51 6.13
C GLU A 97 15.65 -1.06 6.18
N ILE A 98 14.72 -1.87 5.64
CA ILE A 98 13.28 -1.61 5.71
C ILE A 98 12.81 -1.53 7.16
N LYS A 99 13.19 -2.51 8.00
CA LYS A 99 12.81 -2.51 9.43
C LYS A 99 13.35 -1.27 10.13
N THR A 100 14.64 -0.96 9.92
CA THR A 100 15.31 0.20 10.50
C THR A 100 14.62 1.51 10.09
N MET A 101 14.28 1.64 8.81
CA MET A 101 13.55 2.80 8.29
C MET A 101 12.18 2.95 8.96
N CYS A 102 11.41 1.87 9.10
CA CYS A 102 10.09 1.92 9.74
C CYS A 102 10.18 2.42 11.19
N THR A 103 11.11 1.89 11.98
CA THR A 103 11.35 2.32 13.37
C THR A 103 11.79 3.78 13.44
N ASN A 104 12.65 4.23 12.51
CA ASN A 104 13.07 5.63 12.47
C ASN A 104 11.89 6.58 12.19
N ILE A 105 11.06 6.26 11.19
CA ILE A 105 9.87 7.08 10.87
C ILE A 105 8.91 7.09 12.07
N ALA A 106 8.75 5.96 12.77
CA ALA A 106 7.96 5.86 14.00
C ALA A 106 8.45 6.83 15.08
N SER A 107 9.75 6.84 15.36
CA SER A 107 10.34 7.75 16.35
C SER A 107 10.17 9.24 15.99
N ILE A 108 10.30 9.59 14.71
CA ILE A 108 10.17 10.98 14.23
C ILE A 108 8.74 11.48 14.42
N LEU A 109 7.75 10.63 14.13
CA LEU A 109 6.35 10.99 14.31
C LEU A 109 5.94 11.08 15.78
N ALA A 110 6.48 10.21 16.64
CA ALA A 110 6.26 10.28 18.08
C ALA A 110 6.86 11.55 18.71
N GLY A 111 8.07 11.94 18.28
CA GLY A 111 8.78 13.11 18.82
C GLY A 111 8.20 14.49 18.45
N HIS A 112 7.22 14.55 17.53
CA HIS A 112 6.52 15.77 17.15
C HIS A 112 5.13 15.92 17.81
N VAL A 113 4.78 15.02 18.74
CA VAL A 113 3.67 15.20 19.67
C VAL A 113 4.21 15.90 20.92
N SER A 114 4.57 17.18 20.76
CA SER A 114 4.94 18.10 21.84
C SER A 114 4.52 19.50 21.44
#